data_AF-A0A176TAH7-F1
#
_entry.id   AF-A0A176TAH7-F1
#
_cell.length_a   1.000
_cell.length_b   1.000
_cell.length_c   1.000
_cell.angle_alpha   90.00
_cell.angle_beta   90.00
_cell.angle_gamma   90.00
#
_symmetry.space_group_name_H-M   'P 1'
#
loop_
_entity.id
_entity.type
_entity.pdbx_description
1 polymer ?
#
loop_
_entity_poly.entity_id
_entity_poly.type
_entity_poly.pdbx_seq_one_letter_code
_entity_poly.pdbx_strand_id
1 'polypeptide(L)'
;MINFTIQIIASIFVGICFMYLAKRFQKNNIFYFCIGFFVSLAIRIIYLLIYGFFTGFKLQQDFESNRNLSILLSVILSYFLFVFLRKRLKNKNLDYQNINEIGA
;
A
#
# COMPACT_ATOMS: atom_id res chain seq x y z
N MET A 1 9.17 19.55 6.66
CA MET A 1 8.59 18.61 7.65
C MET A 1 7.17 18.18 7.31
N ILE A 2 6.30 19.09 6.86
CA ILE A 2 4.89 18.83 6.52
C ILE A 2 4.71 17.62 5.57
N ASN A 3 5.52 17.48 4.51
CA ASN A 3 5.39 16.37 3.54
C ASN A 3 5.80 14.99 4.09
N PHE A 4 6.52 14.95 5.21
CA PHE A 4 6.80 13.71 5.93
C PHE A 4 5.61 13.34 6.82
N THR A 5 5.01 14.34 7.50
CA THR A 5 3.78 14.18 8.28
C THR A 5 2.62 13.69 7.42
N ILE A 6 2.39 14.29 6.24
CA ILE A 6 1.35 13.88 5.29
C ILE A 6 1.54 12.42 4.85
N GLN A 7 2.79 11.99 4.68
CA GLN A 7 3.08 10.62 4.30
C GLN A 7 2.79 9.63 5.42
N ILE A 8 3.15 9.97 6.66
CA ILE A 8 2.84 9.12 7.81
C ILE A 8 1.32 8.95 7.90
N ILE A 9 0.56 10.05 7.77
CA ILE A 9 -0.91 10.01 7.76
C ILE A 9 -1.44 9.13 6.62
N ALA A 10 -0.92 9.29 5.40
CA ALA A 10 -1.31 8.46 4.26
C ALA A 10 -0.97 6.97 4.47
N SER A 11 0.17 6.67 5.09
CA SER A 11 0.61 5.29 5.37
C SER A 11 -0.26 4.64 6.44
N ILE A 12 -0.66 5.41 7.47
CA ILE A 12 -1.63 4.97 8.48
C ILE A 12 -2.98 4.68 7.82
N PHE A 13 -3.45 5.56 6.94
CA PHE A 13 -4.70 5.36 6.21
C PHE A 13 -4.68 4.07 5.37
N VAL A 14 -3.61 3.84 4.61
CA VAL A 14 -3.41 2.59 3.83
C VAL A 14 -3.37 1.38 4.76
N GLY A 15 -2.67 1.46 5.88
CA GLY A 15 -2.66 0.40 6.90
C GLY A 15 -4.07 0.06 7.41
N ILE A 16 -4.90 1.07 7.70
CA ILE A 16 -6.30 0.89 8.13
C ILE A 16 -7.12 0.20 7.03
N CYS A 17 -6.94 0.56 5.75
CA CYS A 17 -7.61 -0.11 4.64
C CYS A 17 -7.26 -1.61 4.59
N PHE A 18 -5.98 -1.96 4.77
CA PHE A 18 -5.54 -3.35 4.81
C PHE A 18 -6.07 -4.10 6.03
N MET A 19 -6.15 -3.43 7.19
CA MET A 19 -6.78 -3.98 8.39
C MET A 19 -8.27 -4.29 8.16
N TYR A 20 -9.00 -3.39 7.48
CA TYR A 20 -10.40 -3.63 7.13
C TYR A 20 -10.57 -4.84 6.22
N LEU A 21 -9.64 -5.03 5.28
CA LEU A 21 -9.61 -6.22 4.42
C LEU A 21 -9.38 -7.48 5.24
N ALA A 22 -8.39 -7.49 6.14
CA ALA A 22 -8.09 -8.64 6.99
C ALA A 22 -9.29 -9.05 7.86
N LYS A 23 -9.98 -8.07 8.45
CA LYS A 23 -11.20 -8.29 9.24
C LYS A 23 -12.30 -8.96 8.44
N ARG A 24 -12.47 -8.57 7.17
CA ARG A 24 -13.45 -9.17 6.25
C ARG A 24 -13.14 -10.63 5.89
N PHE A 25 -11.87 -11.02 5.90
CA PHE A 25 -11.41 -12.37 5.52
C PHE A 25 -10.98 -13.23 6.72
N GLN A 26 -11.34 -12.82 7.96
CA GLN A 26 -10.95 -13.51 9.21
C GLN A 26 -9.43 -13.78 9.32
N LYS A 27 -8.61 -12.86 8.80
CA LYS A 27 -7.13 -12.93 8.92
C LYS A 27 -6.65 -12.03 10.04
N ASN A 28 -5.38 -12.20 10.44
CA ASN A 28 -4.79 -11.42 11.53
C ASN A 28 -4.73 -9.92 11.16
N ASN A 29 -5.52 -9.11 11.86
CA ASN A 29 -5.71 -7.68 11.60
C ASN A 29 -4.41 -6.88 11.74
N ILE A 30 -3.61 -7.18 12.78
CA ILE A 30 -2.38 -6.45 13.09
C ILE A 30 -1.33 -6.71 12.01
N PHE A 31 -1.20 -7.96 11.58
CA PHE A 31 -0.23 -8.35 10.57
C PHE A 31 -0.47 -7.64 9.23
N TYR A 32 -1.73 -7.59 8.77
CA TYR A 32 -2.08 -6.90 7.53
C TYR A 32 -1.98 -5.38 7.63
N PHE A 33 -2.26 -4.79 8.80
CA PHE A 33 -2.00 -3.38 9.06
C PHE A 33 -0.51 -3.06 8.89
N CYS A 34 0.37 -3.84 9.52
CA CYS A 34 1.83 -3.67 9.39
C CYS A 34 2.28 -3.79 7.94
N ILE A 35 1.77 -4.78 7.19
CA ILE A 35 2.09 -4.92 5.76
C ILE A 35 1.71 -3.66 4.98
N GLY A 36 0.47 -3.18 5.11
CA GLY A 36 0.01 -1.98 4.39
C GLY A 36 0.85 -0.75 4.72
N PHE A 37 1.19 -0.58 6.00
CA PHE A 37 2.02 0.53 6.47
C PHE A 37 3.45 0.48 5.91
N PHE A 38 4.14 -0.66 6.04
CA PHE A 38 5.52 -0.80 5.57
C PHE A 38 5.62 -0.77 4.04
N VAL A 39 4.65 -1.33 3.32
CA VAL A 39 4.62 -1.28 1.85
C VAL A 39 4.48 0.17 1.37
N SER A 40 3.61 0.97 1.98
CA SER A 40 3.46 2.40 1.66
C SER A 40 4.78 3.17 1.84
N LEU A 41 5.50 2.93 2.94
CA LEU A 41 6.79 3.55 3.21
C LEU A 41 7.87 3.08 2.20
N ALA A 42 7.94 1.78 1.94
CA ALA A 42 8.91 1.19 1.03
C ALA A 42 8.78 1.75 -0.39
N ILE A 43 7.55 1.89 -0.90
CA ILE A 43 7.29 2.46 -2.22
C ILE A 43 7.89 3.87 -2.35
N ARG A 44 7.73 4.73 -1.32
CA ARG A 44 8.30 6.08 -1.39
C ARG A 44 9.83 6.06 -1.32
N ILE A 45 10.42 5.21 -0.48
CA ILE A 45 11.88 5.08 -0.42
C ILE A 45 12.43 4.66 -1.78
N ILE A 46 11.80 3.66 -2.41
CA ILE A 46 12.16 3.21 -3.76
C ILE A 46 12.01 4.34 -4.78
N TYR A 47 10.89 5.09 -4.77
CA TYR A 47 10.69 6.22 -5.67
C TYR A 47 11.78 7.29 -5.51
N LEU A 48 12.12 7.65 -4.26
CA LEU A 48 13.18 8.61 -3.97
C LEU A 48 14.55 8.12 -4.42
N LEU A 49 14.84 6.83 -4.24
CA LEU A 49 16.08 6.22 -4.73
C LEU A 49 16.17 6.25 -6.26
N ILE A 50 15.10 5.88 -6.95
CA ILE A 50 15.04 5.91 -8.42
C ILE A 50 15.20 7.35 -8.92
N TYR A 51 14.44 8.28 -8.36
CA TYR A 51 14.51 9.70 -8.73
C TYR A 51 15.91 10.29 -8.45
N GLY A 52 16.48 9.98 -7.27
CA GLY A 52 17.85 10.36 -6.91
C GLY A 52 18.88 9.79 -7.87
N PHE A 53 18.73 8.54 -8.29
CA PHE A 53 19.60 7.90 -9.27
C PHE A 53 19.55 8.59 -10.64
N PHE A 54 18.35 8.87 -11.16
CA PHE A 54 18.18 9.56 -12.46
C PHE A 54 18.67 11.02 -12.44
N THR A 55 18.59 11.69 -11.29
CA THR A 55 19.04 13.08 -11.14
C THR A 55 20.51 13.20 -10.74
N GLY A 56 21.23 12.07 -10.60
CA GLY A 56 22.62 12.05 -10.12
C GLY A 56 22.76 12.62 -8.70
N PHE A 57 21.71 12.45 -7.87
CA PHE A 57 21.57 13.04 -6.54
C PHE A 57 21.76 14.57 -6.49
N LYS A 58 21.60 15.26 -7.63
CA LYS A 58 21.64 16.72 -7.67
C LYS A 58 20.34 17.26 -7.08
N LEU A 59 20.45 18.05 -6.01
CA LEU A 59 19.33 18.77 -5.38
C LEU A 59 18.85 19.89 -6.30
N GLN A 60 18.07 19.56 -7.34
CA GLN A 60 17.40 20.54 -8.19
C GLN A 60 16.15 21.09 -7.47
N GLN A 61 15.96 22.41 -7.59
CA GLN A 61 14.96 23.21 -6.88
C GLN A 61 13.50 22.86 -7.25
N ASP A 62 13.28 22.15 -8.36
CA ASP A 62 11.97 21.58 -8.79
C ASP A 62 11.50 20.36 -7.96
N PHE A 63 12.17 20.08 -6.84
CA PHE A 63 11.88 18.96 -5.94
C PHE A 63 10.46 18.99 -5.36
N GLU A 64 9.84 20.16 -5.19
CA GLU A 64 8.48 20.31 -4.62
C GLU A 64 7.40 19.66 -5.50
N SER A 65 7.43 19.91 -6.81
CA SER A 65 6.43 19.38 -7.75
C SER A 65 6.51 17.84 -7.89
N ASN A 66 7.74 17.31 -8.02
CA ASN A 66 7.98 15.87 -8.09
C ASN A 66 7.67 15.13 -6.78
N ARG A 67 7.71 15.82 -5.64
CA ARG A 67 7.46 15.24 -4.32
C ARG A 67 5.98 15.08 -4.01
N ASN A 68 5.13 15.99 -4.46
CA ASN A 68 3.67 15.81 -4.40
C ASN A 68 3.21 14.67 -5.32
N LEU A 69 3.78 14.56 -6.52
CA LEU A 69 3.52 13.43 -7.41
C LEU A 69 3.88 12.09 -6.77
N SER A 70 4.98 12.01 -6.03
CA SER A 70 5.38 10.80 -5.29
C SER A 70 4.34 10.36 -4.26
N ILE A 71 3.74 11.31 -3.53
CA ILE A 71 2.69 11.03 -2.53
C ILE A 71 1.40 10.56 -3.23
N LEU A 72 1.03 11.23 -4.32
CA LEU A 72 -0.13 10.83 -5.11
C LEU A 72 0.05 9.41 -5.68
N LEU A 73 1.23 9.11 -6.20
CA LEU A 73 1.58 7.80 -6.74
C LEU A 73 1.51 6.72 -5.65
N SER A 74 2.02 6.97 -4.44
CA SER A 74 2.01 5.98 -3.36
C SER A 74 0.58 5.62 -2.94
N VAL A 75 -0.33 6.59 -2.94
CA VAL A 75 -1.76 6.37 -2.65
C VAL A 75 -2.42 5.56 -3.77
N ILE A 76 -2.19 5.93 -5.04
CA ILE A 76 -2.76 5.23 -6.20
C ILE A 76 -2.25 3.77 -6.25
N LEU A 77 -0.95 3.54 -6.07
CA LEU A 77 -0.37 2.20 -6.05
C LEU A 77 -0.95 1.37 -4.90
N SER A 78 -1.05 1.95 -3.71
CA SER A 78 -1.63 1.27 -2.55
C SER A 78 -3.09 0.89 -2.78
N TYR A 79 -3.85 1.74 -3.47
CA TYR A 79 -5.23 1.45 -3.88
C TYR A 79 -5.31 0.29 -4.89
N PHE A 80 -4.45 0.30 -5.92
CA PHE A 80 -4.37 -0.80 -6.88
C PHE A 80 -4.02 -2.13 -6.18
N LEU A 81 -3.06 -2.11 -5.26
CA LEU A 81 -2.68 -3.29 -4.47
C LEU A 81 -3.86 -3.79 -3.63
N PHE A 82 -4.61 -2.87 -3.01
CA PHE A 82 -5.81 -3.19 -2.25
C PHE A 82 -6.89 -3.85 -3.12
N VAL A 83 -7.17 -3.32 -4.31
CA VAL A 83 -8.14 -3.91 -5.25
C VAL A 83 -7.68 -5.30 -5.70
N PHE A 84 -6.40 -5.46 -6.02
CA PHE A 84 -5.83 -6.75 -6.42
C PHE A 84 -5.90 -7.79 -5.31
N LEU A 85 -5.47 -7.44 -4.09
CA LEU A 85 -5.57 -8.30 -2.91
C LEU A 85 -7.03 -8.67 -2.62
N ARG A 86 -7.95 -7.70 -2.66
CA ARG A 86 -9.39 -7.97 -2.47
C ARG A 86 -9.91 -8.99 -3.48
N LYS A 87 -9.53 -8.87 -4.76
CA LYS A 87 -9.95 -9.80 -5.82
C LYS A 87 -9.38 -11.20 -5.57
N ARG A 88 -8.09 -11.32 -5.22
CA ARG A 88 -7.45 -12.59 -4.89
C ARG A 88 -8.03 -13.26 -3.64
N LEU A 89 -8.23 -12.51 -2.57
CA LEU A 89 -8.81 -13.02 -1.33
C LEU A 89 -10.27 -13.45 -1.52
N LYS A 90 -11.06 -12.72 -2.32
CA LYS A 90 -12.44 -13.13 -2.68
C LYS A 90 -12.45 -14.48 -3.39
N ASN A 91 -11.58 -14.69 -4.37
CA ASN A 91 -11.50 -15.95 -5.10
C ASN A 91 -11.09 -17.11 -4.18
N LYS A 92 -10.09 -16.91 -3.31
CA LYS A 92 -9.69 -17.95 -2.34
C LYS A 92 -10.77 -18.33 -1.33
N ASN A 93 -11.59 -17.36 -0.89
CA ASN A 93 -12.71 -17.65 0.01
C ASN A 93 -13.83 -18.44 -0.69
N LEU A 94 -14.10 -18.12 -1.96
CA LEU A 94 -15.07 -18.88 -2.77
C LEU A 94 -14.60 -20.31 -3.01
N ASP A 95 -13.32 -20.52 -3.31
CA ASP A 95 -12.75 -21.88 -3.43
C ASP A 95 -12.88 -22.65 -2.11
N TYR A 96 -12.61 -22.01 -0.97
CA TYR A 96 -12.74 -22.67 0.34
C TYR A 96 -14.19 -23.05 0.65
N GLN A 97 -15.16 -22.20 0.31
CA GLN A 97 -16.59 -22.53 0.47
C GLN A 97 -17.02 -23.66 -0.48
N ASN A 98 -16.59 -23.64 -1.75
CA ASN A 98 -16.88 -24.71 -2.71
C ASN A 98 -16.28 -26.07 -2.30
N ILE A 99 -15.05 -26.09 -1.79
CA ILE A 99 -14.43 -27.35 -1.30
C ILE A 99 -15.23 -27.91 -0.12
N ASN A 100 -15.73 -27.03 0.76
CA ASN A 100 -16.54 -27.43 1.90
C ASN A 100 -17.94 -27.94 1.51
N GLU A 101 -18.47 -27.55 0.35
CA GLU A 101 -19.73 -28.07 -0.20
C GLU A 101 -19.57 -29.40 -0.96
N ILE A 102 -18.39 -29.69 -1.52
CA ILE A 102 -18.12 -30.97 -2.22
C ILE A 102 -17.81 -32.11 -1.23
N GLY A 103 -17.38 -31.77 -0.01
CA GLY A 103 -17.05 -32.73 1.06
C GLY A 103 -18.16 -32.99 2.07
N ALA A 104 -19.37 -32.44 1.87
CA ALA A 104 -20.57 -32.66 2.68
C ALA A 104 -21.59 -33.48 1.88
#